data_AF-A0A973AFX3-F1
#
_entry.id   AF-A0A973AFX3-F1
#
_cell.length_a   1.000
_cell.length_b   1.000
_cell.length_c   1.000
_cell.angle_alpha   90.00
_cell.angle_beta   90.00
_cell.angle_gamma   90.00
#
_symmetry.space_group_name_H-M   'P 1'
#
loop_
_entity.id
_entity.type
_entity.pdbx_description
1 polymer ?
#
loop_
_entity_poly.entity_id
_entity_poly.type
_entity_poly.pdbx_seq_one_letter_code
_entity_poly.pdbx_strand_id
1 'polypeptide(L)' 'MGAWAVGAEFRSKRENMITILGQSLDILLNLNSKGQAALIHALGVTAAHDGQLSVAEAELVRAVCATLNYPLPPILVHR' A
#
# COMPACT_ATOMS: atom_id res chain seq x y z
N MET A 1 -13.95 1.45 10.00
CA MET A 1 -13.56 2.43 8.96
C MET A 1 -13.96 3.83 9.40
N GLY A 2 -13.12 4.86 9.14
CA GLY A 2 -13.46 6.24 9.48
C GLY A 2 -14.49 6.85 8.52
N ALA A 3 -15.10 7.98 8.92
CA ALA A 3 -16.20 8.63 8.20
C ALA A 3 -15.89 8.97 6.73
N TRP A 4 -14.62 9.21 6.40
CA TRP A 4 -14.12 9.47 5.05
C TRP A 4 -14.24 8.30 4.04
N ALA A 5 -14.47 7.07 4.51
CA ALA A 5 -14.56 5.89 3.64
C ALA A 5 -16.00 5.43 3.42
N VAL A 6 -16.98 6.01 4.12
CA VAL A 6 -18.39 5.63 3.99
C VAL A 6 -18.93 6.15 2.65
N GLY A 7 -19.18 5.25 1.70
CA GLY A 7 -19.73 5.56 0.37
C GLY A 7 -18.70 5.72 -0.74
N ALA A 8 -17.40 5.59 -0.44
CA ALA A 8 -16.36 5.56 -1.46
C ALA A 8 -16.30 4.16 -2.11
N GLU A 9 -17.14 3.91 -3.13
CA GLU A 9 -16.92 2.76 -4.01
C GLU A 9 -15.64 3.00 -4.83
N PHE A 10 -14.57 2.28 -4.51
CA PHE A 10 -13.39 2.25 -5.37
C PHE A 10 -13.70 1.51 -6.67
N ARG A 11 -14.02 2.24 -7.73
CA ARG A 11 -14.18 1.69 -9.08
C ARG A 11 -12.86 1.73 -9.81
N SER A 12 -12.18 0.59 -9.89
CA SER A 12 -10.98 0.44 -10.72
C SER A 12 -11.36 0.53 -12.20
N LYS A 13 -11.19 1.71 -12.80
CA LYS A 13 -11.05 1.80 -14.26
C LYS A 13 -9.68 1.25 -14.61
N ARG A 14 -9.63 0.08 -15.24
CA ARG A 14 -8.38 -0.53 -15.73
C ARG A 14 -7.67 0.32 -16.79
N GLU A 15 -8.38 1.27 -17.38
CA GLU A 15 -7.82 2.30 -18.25
C GLU A 15 -6.76 3.12 -17.49
N ASN A 16 -5.52 3.11 -17.96
CA ASN A 16 -4.38 3.88 -17.41
C ASN A 16 -3.91 3.47 -15.99
N MET A 17 -4.30 2.30 -15.49
CA MET A 17 -3.94 1.84 -14.15
C MET A 17 -2.43 1.85 -13.89
N ILE A 18 -1.61 1.39 -14.84
CA ILE A 18 -0.14 1.36 -14.68
C ILE A 18 0.42 2.78 -14.54
N THR A 19 -0.07 3.72 -15.35
CA THR A 19 0.36 5.12 -15.31
C THR A 19 -0.04 5.78 -13.99
N ILE A 20 -1.29 5.62 -13.56
CA ILE A 20 -1.80 6.22 -12.32
C ILE A 20 -1.07 5.65 -11.11
N LEU A 21 -0.83 4.32 -11.10
CA LEU A 21 -0.05 3.68 -10.04
C LEU A 21 1.38 4.22 -10.01
N GLY A 22 2.06 4.30 -11.16
CA GLY A 22 3.40 4.87 -11.25
C GLY A 22 3.48 6.29 -10.68
N GLN A 23 2.57 7.16 -11.12
CA GLN A 23 2.47 8.54 -10.60
C GLN A 23 2.21 8.58 -9.09
N SER A 24 1.35 7.69 -8.59
CA SER A 24 1.07 7.60 -7.15
C SER A 24 2.30 7.18 -6.36
N LEU A 25 3.09 6.24 -6.88
CA LEU A 25 4.35 5.81 -6.29
C LEU A 25 5.41 6.92 -6.32
N ASP A 26 5.49 7.70 -7.40
CA ASP A 26 6.39 8.85 -7.49
C ASP A 26 6.08 9.92 -6.43
N ILE A 27 4.80 10.13 -6.10
CA ILE A 27 4.40 11.03 -5.01
C ILE A 27 5.00 10.55 -3.67
N LEU A 28 5.01 9.24 -3.41
CA LEU A 28 5.54 8.67 -2.16
C LEU A 28 7.04 8.93 -2.00
N LEU A 29 7.80 9.04 -3.09
CA LEU A 29 9.23 9.35 -3.05
C LEU A 29 9.52 10.73 -2.42
N ASN A 30 8.53 11.64 -2.43
CA ASN A 30 8.68 12.97 -1.84
C ASN A 30 8.46 12.99 -0.32
N LEU A 31 8.10 11.86 0.30
CA LEU A 31 7.97 11.77 1.75
C LEU A 31 9.34 11.84 2.43
N ASN A 32 9.41 12.56 3.54
CA ASN A 32 10.57 12.50 4.43
C ASN A 32 10.65 11.12 5.14
N SER A 33 11.79 10.84 5.78
CA SER A 33 12.04 9.54 6.43
C SER A 33 10.97 9.15 7.47
N LYS A 34 10.45 10.11 8.24
CA LYS A 34 9.37 9.86 9.21
C LYS A 34 8.05 9.50 8.52
N GLY A 35 7.72 10.19 7.43
CA GLY A 35 6.53 9.92 6.62
C GLY A 35 6.58 8.55 5.97
N GLN A 36 7.74 8.17 5.44
CA GLN A 36 7.95 6.84 4.86
C GLN A 36 7.77 5.72 5.90
N ALA A 37 8.39 5.86 7.08
CA ALA A 37 8.24 4.89 8.16
C ALA A 37 6.78 4.77 8.64
N ALA A 38 6.09 5.89 8.80
CA ALA A 38 4.68 5.92 9.20
C ALA A 38 3.79 5.25 8.15
N LEU A 39 4.04 5.49 6.86
CA LEU A 39 3.31 4.86 5.77
C LEU A 39 3.52 3.34 5.75
N ILE A 40 4.76 2.86 5.86
CA ILE A 40 5.06 1.42 5.85
C ILE A 40 4.40 0.72 7.04
N HIS A 41 4.39 1.35 8.22
CA HIS A 41 3.68 0.83 9.37
C HIS A 41 2.16 0.76 9.14
N ALA A 42 1.55 1.85 8.65
CA ALA A 42 0.12 1.89 8.37
C ALA A 42 -0.29 0.88 7.28
N LEU A 43 0.54 0.72 6.25
CA LEU A 43 0.37 -0.26 5.19
C LEU A 43 0.37 -1.69 5.76
N GLY A 44 1.34 -2.02 6.63
CA GLY A 44 1.41 -3.31 7.29
C GLY A 44 0.18 -3.61 8.15
N VAL A 45 -0.28 -2.63 8.94
CA VAL A 45 -1.52 -2.77 9.74
C VAL A 45 -2.74 -2.96 8.85
N THR A 46 -2.82 -2.24 7.72
CA THR A 46 -3.94 -2.33 6.77
C THR A 46 -3.96 -3.69 6.08
N ALA A 47 -2.81 -4.14 5.58
CA ALA A 47 -2.66 -5.42 4.92
C ALA A 47 -2.91 -6.62 5.86
N ALA A 48 -2.74 -6.43 7.17
CA ALA A 48 -2.99 -7.47 8.16
C ALA A 48 -4.40 -7.44 8.77
N HIS A 49 -5.26 -6.50 8.36
CA HIS A 49 -6.51 -6.18 9.06
C HIS A 49 -7.48 -7.37 9.18
N ASP A 50 -7.61 -8.18 8.13
CA ASP A 50 -8.51 -9.34 8.10
C ASP A 50 -7.77 -10.68 8.34
N GLY A 51 -6.47 -10.63 8.64
CA GLY A 51 -5.64 -11.81 8.85
C GLY A 51 -5.37 -12.63 7.58
N GLN A 52 -5.78 -12.14 6.42
CA GLN A 52 -5.54 -12.76 5.12
C GLN A 52 -4.74 -11.80 4.24
N LEU A 53 -3.99 -12.35 3.28
CA LEU A 53 -3.27 -11.53 2.32
C LEU A 53 -3.31 -12.21 0.96
N SER A 54 -3.97 -11.58 0.00
CA SER A 54 -3.96 -12.06 -1.38
C SER A 54 -2.60 -11.80 -2.02
N VAL A 55 -2.30 -12.53 -3.10
CA VAL A 55 -1.08 -12.32 -3.90
C VAL A 55 -1.01 -10.87 -4.42
N ALA A 56 -2.16 -10.31 -4.82
CA ALA A 56 -2.22 -8.95 -5.33
C ALA A 56 -1.87 -7.90 -4.26
N GLU A 57 -2.36 -8.08 -3.03
CA GLU A 57 -2.03 -7.20 -1.90
C GLU A 57 -0.57 -7.34 -1.50
N ALA A 58 -0.05 -8.57 -1.45
CA ALA A 58 1.36 -8.82 -1.14
C ALA A 58 2.30 -8.15 -2.15
N GLU A 59 2.01 -8.26 -3.45
CA GLU A 59 2.81 -7.61 -4.49
C GLU A 59 2.67 -6.09 -4.49
N LEU A 60 1.49 -5.55 -4.13
CA LEU A 60 1.33 -4.11 -3.93
C LEU A 60 2.19 -3.60 -2.77
N VAL A 61 2.24 -4.33 -1.64
CA VAL A 61 3.12 -3.99 -0.52
C VAL A 61 4.59 -4.06 -0.94
N ARG A 62 4.99 -5.09 -1.69
CA ARG A 62 6.35 -5.20 -2.25
C ARG A 62 6.70 -4.02 -3.14
N ALA A 63 5.79 -3.59 -4.01
CA ALA A 63 6.00 -2.45 -4.89
C ALA A 63 6.25 -1.17 -4.08
N VAL A 64 5.42 -0.89 -3.06
CA VAL A 64 5.59 0.30 -2.20
C VAL A 64 6.92 0.24 -1.43
N CYS A 65 7.28 -0.91 -0.86
CA CYS A 65 8.55 -1.07 -0.15
C CYS A 65 9.75 -0.87 -1.07
N ALA A 66 9.70 -1.43 -2.29
CA ALA A 66 10.74 -1.26 -3.30
C ALA A 66 10.87 0.20 -3.74
N THR A 67 9.76 0.91 -3.97
CA THR A 67 9.77 2.34 -4.29
C THR A 67 10.46 3.16 -3.22
N LEU A 68 10.15 2.91 -1.94
CA LEU A 68 10.72 3.68 -0.83
C LEU A 68 12.11 3.18 -0.37
N ASN A 69 12.66 2.15 -1.04
CA ASN A 69 13.88 1.46 -0.63
C ASN A 69 13.83 0.99 0.85
N TYR A 70 12.65 0.56 1.30
CA TYR A 70 12.43 -0.03 2.61
C TYR A 70 12.46 -1.57 2.53
N PRO A 71 13.01 -2.25 3.55
CA PRO A 71 12.90 -3.69 3.63
C PRO A 71 11.43 -4.09 3.77
N LEU A 72 11.05 -5.19 3.12
CA LEU A 72 9.70 -5.73 3.24
C LEU A 72 9.44 -6.11 4.71
N PRO A 73 8.43 -5.52 5.36
CA PRO A 73 8.09 -5.90 6.74
C PRO A 73 7.59 -7.35 6.78
N PRO A 74 7.67 -8.02 7.94
CA PRO A 74 7.04 -9.32 8.14
C PRO A 74 5.52 -9.14 8.15
N ILE A 75 4.94 -9.09 6.95
CA ILE A 75 3.50 -9.06 6.73
C ILE A 75 2.99 -10.49 6.70
N LEU A 76 2.17 -10.84 7.69
CA LEU A 76 1.46 -12.11 7.86
C LEU A 76 2.15 -13.32 7.23
N VAL A 77 3.19 -13.83 7.91
CA VAL A 77 3.73 -15.17 7.64
C VAL A 77 2.77 -16.17 8.30
N HIS A 78 1.65 -16.48 7.65
CA HIS A 78 0.83 -17.60 8.13
C HIS A 78 1.50 -18.93 7.77
N ARG A 79 1.69 -19.74 8.81
CA ARG A 79 2.20 -21.11 8.79
C ARG A 79 1.11 -22.09 8.35
#